data_AF-F1SX33-F1
#
_entry.id   AF-F1SX33-F1
#
_cell.length_a   1.000
_cell.length_b   1.000
_cell.length_c   1.000
_cell.angle_alpha   90.00
_cell.angle_beta   90.00
_cell.angle_gamma   90.00
#
_symmetry.space_group_name_H-M   'P 1'
#
loop_
_entity.id
_entity.type
_entity.pdbx_description
1 polymer ?
#
loop_
_entity_poly.entity_id
_entity_poly.type
_entity_poly.pdbx_seq_one_letter_code
_entity_poly.pdbx_strand_id
1 'polypeptide(L)'
;MRLRTYIVIGYLMSMLITIAGLIVGLNQMLITIEDISYILVIALIASVAGGIVNMILLSNVFSSLKRLKKKIQAISERNFDSGQLIKCPLEFKDLEEAFNQMSSELKVSFESLSESEHEKSMMIAQLSHDIKTPLTSIQATVEGILDGVIPREEERHYLNTISRQTNRLNQLVEELHMVSLNDQKQDDKQQL
;
A
#
# COMPACT_ATOMS: atom_id res chain seq x y z
N MET A 1 -23.81 3.60 -11.46
CA MET A 1 -24.39 4.96 -11.34
C MET A 1 -23.70 5.71 -10.20
N ARG A 2 -23.50 7.03 -10.30
CA ARG A 2 -22.82 7.83 -9.25
C ARG A 2 -23.77 8.05 -8.07
N LEU A 3 -23.28 7.98 -6.83
CA LEU A 3 -24.10 8.19 -5.61
C LEU A 3 -24.84 9.54 -5.61
N ARG A 4 -24.27 10.56 -6.28
CA ARG A 4 -24.93 11.85 -6.55
C ARG A 4 -26.28 11.71 -7.27
N THR A 5 -26.42 10.75 -8.18
CA THR A 5 -27.66 10.50 -8.93
C THR A 5 -28.78 10.00 -8.02
N TYR A 6 -28.46 9.14 -7.05
CA TYR A 6 -29.45 8.65 -6.08
C TYR A 6 -29.98 9.76 -5.17
N ILE A 7 -29.12 10.70 -4.76
CA ILE A 7 -29.53 11.84 -3.94
C ILE A 7 -30.46 12.78 -4.72
N VAL A 8 -30.13 13.06 -6.00
CA VAL A 8 -30.99 13.91 -6.84
C VAL A 8 -32.34 13.25 -7.08
N ILE A 9 -32.37 11.95 -7.38
CA ILE A 9 -33.62 11.20 -7.55
C ILE A 9 -34.43 11.20 -6.26
N GLY A 10 -33.79 10.95 -5.10
CA GLY A 10 -34.46 10.97 -3.80
C GLY A 10 -35.05 12.34 -3.47
N TYR A 11 -34.32 13.41 -3.75
CA TYR A 11 -34.81 14.78 -3.53
C TYR A 11 -36.00 15.11 -4.46
N LEU A 12 -35.92 14.73 -5.74
CA LEU A 12 -37.02 14.90 -6.70
C LEU A 12 -38.26 14.11 -6.29
N MET A 13 -38.09 12.86 -5.85
CA MET A 13 -39.19 12.03 -5.36
C MET A 13 -39.83 12.65 -4.12
N SER A 14 -39.04 13.10 -3.14
CA SER A 14 -39.56 13.79 -1.95
C SER A 14 -40.30 15.07 -2.33
N MET A 15 -39.76 15.85 -3.27
CA MET A 15 -40.37 17.09 -3.77
C MET A 15 -41.71 16.82 -4.48
N LEU A 16 -41.81 15.75 -5.27
CA LEU A 16 -43.07 15.35 -5.90
C LEU A 16 -44.12 14.92 -4.86
N ILE A 17 -43.71 14.16 -3.85
CA ILE A 17 -44.60 13.71 -2.76
C ILE A 17 -45.11 14.92 -1.95
N THR A 18 -44.24 15.88 -1.61
CA THR A 18 -44.65 17.07 -0.87
C THR A 18 -45.59 17.96 -1.67
N ILE A 19 -45.32 18.17 -2.96
CA ILE A 19 -46.21 18.95 -3.84
C ILE A 19 -47.58 18.26 -3.99
N ALA A 20 -47.61 16.95 -4.21
CA ALA A 20 -48.87 16.21 -4.32
C ALA A 20 -49.68 16.27 -3.00
N GLY A 21 -49.03 16.12 -1.86
CA GLY A 21 -49.66 16.26 -0.54
C GLY A 21 -50.23 17.66 -0.30
N LEU A 22 -49.49 18.71 -0.69
CA LEU A 22 -49.97 20.09 -0.62
C LEU A 22 -51.20 20.31 -1.50
N ILE A 23 -51.20 19.79 -2.73
CA ILE A 23 -52.36 19.92 -3.65
C ILE A 23 -53.61 19.26 -3.05
N VAL A 24 -53.49 18.03 -2.54
CA VAL A 24 -54.62 17.30 -1.92
C VAL A 24 -55.13 18.04 -0.67
N GLY A 25 -54.22 18.52 0.18
CA GLY A 25 -54.59 19.23 1.41
C GLY A 25 -55.29 20.56 1.13
N LEU A 26 -54.77 21.36 0.19
CA LEU A 26 -55.36 22.64 -0.19
C LEU A 26 -56.73 22.48 -0.86
N ASN A 27 -56.90 21.46 -1.70
CA ASN A 27 -58.19 21.15 -2.33
C ASN A 27 -59.28 20.74 -1.32
N GLN A 28 -58.93 20.13 -0.20
CA GLN A 28 -59.92 19.79 0.85
C GLN A 28 -60.33 20.97 1.72
N MET A 29 -59.55 22.07 1.75
CA MET A 29 -59.70 23.13 2.74
C MET A 29 -60.62 24.31 2.31
N LEU A 30 -61.30 24.23 1.15
CA LEU A 30 -62.18 25.29 0.61
C LEU A 30 -61.50 26.68 0.54
N ILE A 31 -60.20 26.71 0.24
CA ILE A 31 -59.40 27.92 0.08
C ILE A 31 -59.57 28.49 -1.35
N THR A 32 -59.52 29.82 -1.48
CA THR A 32 -59.60 30.53 -2.77
C THR A 32 -58.45 30.12 -3.72
N ILE A 33 -58.75 29.97 -5.02
CA ILE A 33 -57.78 29.52 -6.04
C ILE A 33 -56.50 30.38 -6.08
N GLU A 34 -56.61 31.68 -5.75
CA GLU A 34 -55.47 32.61 -5.70
C GLU A 34 -54.46 32.24 -4.59
N ASP A 35 -54.93 31.92 -3.38
CA ASP A 35 -54.07 31.56 -2.24
C ASP A 35 -53.31 30.24 -2.47
N ILE A 36 -53.91 29.29 -3.19
CA ILE A 36 -53.29 28.02 -3.57
C ILE A 36 -52.05 28.26 -4.45
N SER A 37 -52.14 29.21 -5.38
CA SER A 37 -51.04 29.52 -6.30
C SER A 37 -49.81 30.12 -5.59
N TYR A 38 -50.02 31.01 -4.62
CA TYR A 38 -48.95 31.60 -3.82
C TYR A 38 -48.22 30.55 -2.97
N ILE A 39 -48.97 29.64 -2.33
CA ILE A 39 -48.38 28.56 -1.51
C ILE A 39 -47.55 27.61 -2.37
N LEU A 40 -48.03 27.25 -3.56
CA LEU A 40 -47.29 26.39 -4.49
C LEU A 40 -45.99 27.03 -4.98
N VAL A 41 -46.00 28.33 -5.30
CA VAL A 41 -44.79 29.05 -5.73
C VAL A 41 -43.75 29.11 -4.61
N ILE A 42 -44.17 29.40 -3.37
CA ILE A 42 -43.27 29.42 -2.21
C ILE A 42 -42.69 28.03 -1.95
N ALA A 43 -43.52 26.97 -2.00
CA ALA A 43 -43.08 25.60 -1.83
C ALA A 43 -42.08 25.16 -2.92
N LEU A 44 -42.29 25.60 -4.15
CA LEU A 44 -41.38 25.34 -5.27
C LEU A 44 -40.02 26.01 -5.02
N ILE A 45 -40.02 27.29 -4.66
CA ILE A 45 -38.79 28.04 -4.39
C ILE A 45 -38.03 27.42 -3.19
N ALA A 46 -38.74 27.09 -2.12
CA ALA A 46 -38.15 26.45 -0.94
C ALA A 46 -37.51 25.09 -1.28
N SER A 47 -38.16 24.31 -2.15
CA SER A 47 -37.62 23.03 -2.62
C SER A 47 -36.40 23.21 -3.51
N VAL A 48 -36.41 24.18 -4.43
CA VAL A 48 -35.22 24.45 -5.25
C VAL A 48 -34.05 24.90 -4.37
N ALA A 49 -34.29 25.81 -3.43
CA ALA A 49 -33.27 26.29 -2.50
C ALA A 49 -32.72 25.14 -1.61
N GLY A 50 -33.59 24.30 -1.06
CA GLY A 50 -33.18 23.14 -0.26
C GLY A 50 -32.34 22.14 -1.04
N GLY A 51 -32.69 21.88 -2.29
CA GLY A 51 -31.93 21.01 -3.19
C GLY A 51 -30.52 21.54 -3.46
N ILE A 52 -30.39 22.85 -3.70
CA ILE A 52 -29.08 23.51 -3.91
C ILE A 52 -28.22 23.41 -2.66
N VAL A 53 -28.79 23.73 -1.49
CA VAL A 53 -28.07 23.65 -0.20
C VAL A 53 -27.58 22.23 0.06
N ASN A 54 -28.45 21.23 -0.11
CA ASN A 54 -28.11 19.83 0.06
C ASN A 54 -26.99 19.38 -0.90
N MET A 55 -27.04 19.82 -2.16
CA MET A 55 -26.03 19.49 -3.16
C MET A 55 -24.65 20.06 -2.81
N ILE A 56 -24.60 21.29 -2.27
CA ILE A 56 -23.36 21.93 -1.82
C ILE A 56 -22.78 21.18 -0.63
N LEU A 57 -23.60 20.90 0.40
CA LEU A 57 -23.16 20.19 1.62
C LEU A 57 -22.56 18.82 1.30
N LEU A 58 -23.23 18.04 0.45
CA LEU A 58 -22.77 16.69 0.09
C LEU A 58 -21.58 16.69 -0.88
N SER A 59 -21.37 17.76 -1.64
CA SER A 59 -20.25 17.86 -2.58
C SER A 59 -18.89 17.69 -1.88
N ASN A 60 -18.74 18.26 -0.68
CA ASN A 60 -17.52 18.16 0.13
C ASN A 60 -17.22 16.72 0.54
N VAL A 61 -18.23 16.00 1.05
CA VAL A 61 -18.12 14.58 1.44
C VAL A 61 -17.65 13.73 0.26
N PHE A 62 -18.29 13.90 -0.91
CA PHE A 62 -17.91 13.16 -2.12
C PHE A 62 -16.50 13.45 -2.60
N SER A 63 -16.07 14.70 -2.50
CA SER A 63 -14.71 15.10 -2.86
C SER A 63 -13.67 14.41 -1.96
N SER A 64 -13.91 14.39 -0.65
CA SER A 64 -13.05 13.72 0.33
C SER A 64 -12.95 12.22 0.09
N LEU A 65 -14.08 11.53 -0.17
CA LEU A 65 -14.07 10.10 -0.50
C LEU A 65 -13.30 9.80 -1.80
N LYS A 66 -13.42 10.66 -2.81
CA LYS A 66 -12.66 10.52 -4.06
C LYS A 66 -11.16 10.68 -3.82
N ARG A 67 -10.75 11.61 -2.95
CA ARG A 67 -9.35 11.79 -2.54
C ARG A 67 -8.83 10.58 -1.79
N LEU A 68 -9.59 10.04 -0.83
CA LEU A 68 -9.25 8.82 -0.09
C LEU A 68 -9.06 7.63 -1.04
N LYS A 69 -10.02 7.39 -1.94
CA LYS A 69 -9.89 6.34 -2.97
C LYS A 69 -8.60 6.48 -3.78
N LYS A 70 -8.27 7.69 -4.23
CA LYS A 70 -7.06 7.93 -5.03
C LYS A 70 -5.78 7.61 -4.24
N LYS A 71 -5.75 7.90 -2.94
CA LYS A 71 -4.59 7.57 -2.09
C LYS A 71 -4.46 6.08 -1.82
N ILE A 72 -5.57 5.40 -1.57
CA ILE A 72 -5.57 3.92 -1.45
C ILE A 72 -4.99 3.30 -2.74
N GLN A 73 -5.39 3.80 -3.90
CA GLN A 73 -4.83 3.35 -5.18
C GLN A 73 -3.33 3.66 -5.32
N ALA A 74 -2.88 4.84 -4.88
CA ALA A 74 -1.46 5.20 -4.89
C ALA A 74 -0.61 4.28 -3.99
N ILE A 75 -1.13 3.89 -2.81
CA ILE A 75 -0.46 2.91 -1.94
C ILE A 75 -0.32 1.55 -2.64
N SER A 76 -1.34 1.11 -3.40
CA SER A 76 -1.26 -0.11 -4.20
C SER A 76 -0.17 -0.06 -5.28
N GLU A 77 0.21 1.13 -5.72
CA GLU A 77 1.30 1.38 -6.67
C GLU A 77 2.64 1.64 -5.95
N ARG A 78 2.73 1.35 -4.64
CA ARG A 78 3.88 1.62 -3.77
C ARG A 78 4.28 3.10 -3.69
N ASN A 79 3.36 4.00 -4.00
CA ASN A 79 3.59 5.44 -3.92
C ASN A 79 3.13 5.98 -2.56
N PHE A 80 4.04 5.94 -1.59
CA PHE A 80 3.83 6.48 -0.23
C PHE A 80 4.13 7.99 -0.12
N ASP A 81 4.70 8.59 -1.16
CA ASP A 81 5.20 9.97 -1.18
C ASP A 81 4.10 11.04 -1.34
N SER A 82 2.84 10.63 -1.23
CA SER A 82 1.71 11.54 -1.45
C SER A 82 1.55 12.63 -0.37
N GLY A 83 2.43 12.66 0.65
CA GLY A 83 2.87 13.83 1.45
C GLY A 83 1.81 14.69 2.16
N GLN A 84 0.54 14.44 1.90
CA GLN A 84 -0.58 15.19 2.41
C GLN A 84 -1.36 14.24 3.29
N LEU A 85 -1.74 14.68 4.47
CA LEU A 85 -2.76 14.00 5.26
C LEU A 85 -4.11 14.13 4.53
N ILE A 86 -4.95 13.08 4.56
CA ILE A 86 -6.31 13.23 4.01
C ILE A 86 -7.10 14.08 4.99
N LYS A 87 -7.22 15.39 4.75
CA LYS A 87 -8.19 16.18 5.52
C LYS A 87 -9.61 15.80 5.13
N CYS A 88 -10.35 15.28 6.10
CA CYS A 88 -11.74 14.92 5.98
C CYS A 88 -12.65 15.87 6.79
N PRO A 89 -13.98 15.88 6.53
CA PRO A 89 -14.97 16.43 7.45
C PRO A 89 -14.87 15.75 8.83
N LEU A 90 -15.37 16.42 9.87
CA LEU A 90 -15.28 15.96 11.26
C LEU A 90 -15.82 14.54 11.45
N GLU A 91 -16.89 14.19 10.73
CA GLU A 91 -17.56 12.90 10.77
C GLU A 91 -16.68 11.74 10.29
N PHE A 92 -15.59 12.02 9.58
CA PHE A 92 -14.65 11.01 9.07
C PHE A 92 -13.24 11.17 9.65
N LYS A 93 -13.09 11.90 10.76
CA LYS A 93 -11.79 12.12 11.40
C LYS A 93 -11.12 10.81 11.83
N ASP A 94 -11.87 9.90 12.44
CA ASP A 94 -11.35 8.60 12.90
C ASP A 94 -10.87 7.74 11.70
N LEU A 95 -11.60 7.82 10.57
CA LEU A 95 -11.21 7.16 9.33
C LEU A 95 -9.94 7.79 8.73
N GLU A 96 -9.83 9.12 8.78
CA GLU A 96 -8.60 9.84 8.39
C GLU A 96 -7.40 9.38 9.22
N GLU A 97 -7.54 9.33 10.54
CA GLU A 97 -6.47 8.94 11.46
C GLU A 97 -6.06 7.48 11.25
N ALA A 98 -7.02 6.56 11.23
CA ALA A 98 -6.77 5.14 10.98
C ALA A 98 -6.10 4.91 9.62
N PHE A 99 -6.54 5.60 8.56
CA PHE A 99 -5.91 5.48 7.24
C PHE A 99 -4.48 6.01 7.22
N ASN A 100 -4.24 7.19 7.81
CA ASN A 100 -2.91 7.79 7.85
C ASN A 100 -1.94 6.93 8.66
N GLN A 101 -2.38 6.37 9.79
CA GLN A 101 -1.59 5.45 10.60
C GLN A 101 -1.23 4.19 9.79
N MET A 102 -2.22 3.51 9.21
CA MET A 102 -2.00 2.34 8.35
C MET A 102 -1.03 2.65 7.20
N SER A 103 -1.20 3.80 6.53
CA SER A 103 -0.33 4.21 5.44
C SER A 103 1.11 4.46 5.90
N SER A 104 1.31 4.98 7.11
CA SER A 104 2.63 5.21 7.70
C SER A 104 3.31 3.91 8.10
N GLU A 105 2.58 3.02 8.78
CA GLU A 105 3.09 1.71 9.18
C GLU A 105 3.48 0.88 7.96
N LEU A 106 2.65 0.86 6.91
CA LEU A 106 2.95 0.14 5.68
C LEU A 106 4.19 0.70 4.96
N LYS A 107 4.39 2.03 4.98
CA LYS A 107 5.59 2.67 4.44
C LYS A 107 6.84 2.17 5.16
N VAL A 108 6.83 2.21 6.50
CA VAL A 108 7.95 1.76 7.33
C VAL A 108 8.25 0.28 7.10
N SER A 109 7.22 -0.57 7.05
CA SER A 109 7.39 -2.00 6.75
C SER A 109 8.01 -2.24 5.37
N PHE A 110 7.61 -1.47 4.35
CA PHE A 110 8.19 -1.58 3.01
C PHE A 110 9.66 -1.13 2.96
N GLU A 111 10.00 -0.04 3.63
CA GLU A 111 11.37 0.46 3.73
C GLU A 111 12.27 -0.57 4.44
N SER A 112 11.81 -1.11 5.56
CA SER A 112 12.54 -2.15 6.31
C SER A 112 12.72 -3.43 5.50
N LEU A 113 11.70 -3.89 4.77
CA LEU A 113 11.81 -5.04 3.90
C LEU A 113 12.81 -4.80 2.76
N SER A 114 12.75 -3.62 2.13
CA SER A 114 13.68 -3.26 1.06
C SER A 114 15.13 -3.17 1.54
N GLU A 115 15.36 -2.66 2.75
CA GLU A 115 16.67 -2.62 3.38
C GLU A 115 17.20 -4.03 3.66
N SER A 116 16.38 -4.90 4.25
CA SER A 116 16.73 -6.29 4.52
C SER A 116 17.08 -7.08 3.24
N GLU A 117 16.28 -6.91 2.18
CA GLU A 117 16.56 -7.50 0.86
C GLU A 117 17.88 -6.98 0.26
N HIS A 118 18.18 -5.69 0.45
CA HIS A 118 19.43 -5.10 0.00
C HIS A 118 20.65 -5.64 0.76
N GLU A 119 20.57 -5.70 2.09
CA GLU A 119 21.62 -6.27 2.95
C GLU A 119 21.90 -7.73 2.60
N LYS A 120 20.83 -8.52 2.41
CA LYS A 120 20.93 -9.92 1.98
C LYS A 120 21.63 -10.05 0.63
N SER A 121 21.25 -9.23 -0.34
CA SER A 121 21.87 -9.22 -1.67
C SER A 121 23.37 -8.89 -1.60
N MET A 122 23.73 -7.89 -0.79
CA MET A 122 25.12 -7.51 -0.54
C MET A 122 25.92 -8.63 0.13
N MET A 123 25.34 -9.30 1.13
CA MET A 123 25.99 -10.42 1.83
C MET A 123 26.24 -11.60 0.90
N ILE A 124 25.26 -11.96 0.06
CA ILE A 124 25.41 -13.02 -0.95
C ILE A 124 26.51 -12.67 -1.95
N ALA A 125 26.56 -11.42 -2.41
CA ALA A 125 27.61 -10.96 -3.33
C ALA A 125 29.01 -11.05 -2.70
N GLN A 126 29.14 -10.65 -1.43
CA GLN A 126 30.40 -10.74 -0.69
C GLN A 126 30.83 -12.19 -0.47
N LEU A 127 29.93 -13.07 0.00
CA LEU A 127 30.21 -14.49 0.17
C LEU A 127 30.62 -15.14 -1.16
N SER A 128 29.98 -14.78 -2.26
CA SER A 128 30.34 -15.27 -3.61
C SER A 128 31.76 -14.88 -3.99
N HIS A 129 32.18 -13.65 -3.69
CA HIS A 129 33.55 -13.20 -3.89
C HIS A 129 34.53 -14.01 -3.02
N ASP A 130 34.21 -14.16 -1.74
CA ASP A 130 35.08 -14.84 -0.78
C ASP A 130 35.19 -16.34 -1.01
N ILE A 131 34.19 -16.96 -1.65
CA ILE A 131 34.22 -18.35 -2.13
C ILE A 131 35.14 -18.50 -3.35
N LYS A 132 35.18 -17.50 -4.24
CA LYS A 132 35.98 -17.55 -5.46
C LYS A 132 37.48 -17.62 -5.16
N THR A 133 37.96 -16.87 -4.17
CA THR A 133 39.39 -16.84 -3.79
C THR A 133 39.97 -18.21 -3.40
N PRO A 134 39.42 -18.97 -2.41
CA PRO A 134 39.92 -20.29 -2.06
C PRO A 134 39.73 -21.28 -3.21
N LEU A 135 38.65 -21.17 -4.00
CA LEU A 135 38.42 -22.02 -5.16
C LEU A 135 39.51 -21.84 -6.24
N THR A 136 39.82 -20.60 -6.59
CA THR A 136 40.92 -20.29 -7.54
C THR A 136 42.26 -20.74 -7.00
N SER A 137 42.51 -20.56 -5.69
CA SER A 137 43.74 -21.04 -5.06
C SER A 137 43.87 -22.57 -5.14
N ILE A 138 42.78 -23.31 -4.87
CA ILE A 138 42.76 -24.78 -4.98
C ILE A 138 43.06 -25.18 -6.42
N GLN A 139 42.35 -24.58 -7.38
CA GLN A 139 42.49 -24.90 -8.79
C GLN A 139 43.93 -24.66 -9.28
N ALA A 140 44.52 -23.51 -8.97
CA ALA A 140 45.90 -23.19 -9.34
C ALA A 140 46.91 -24.17 -8.71
N THR A 141 46.71 -24.56 -7.44
CA THR A 141 47.58 -25.56 -6.80
C THR A 141 47.43 -26.96 -7.39
N VAL A 142 46.23 -27.37 -7.78
CA VAL A 142 46.00 -28.66 -8.44
C VAL A 142 46.63 -28.66 -9.83
N GLU A 143 46.41 -27.61 -10.63
CA GLU A 143 47.03 -27.45 -11.95
C GLU A 143 48.56 -27.48 -11.85
N GLY A 144 49.16 -26.75 -10.90
CA GLY A 144 50.62 -26.74 -10.71
C GLY A 144 51.22 -28.10 -10.32
N ILE A 145 50.48 -28.94 -9.58
CA ILE A 145 50.89 -30.32 -9.27
C ILE A 145 50.77 -31.20 -10.52
N LEU A 146 49.66 -31.11 -11.25
CA LEU A 146 49.40 -31.94 -12.44
C LEU A 146 50.36 -31.64 -13.60
N ASP A 147 50.70 -30.36 -13.80
CA ASP A 147 51.61 -29.90 -14.85
C ASP A 147 53.10 -30.13 -14.51
N GLY A 148 53.39 -30.62 -13.29
CA GLY A 148 54.76 -30.87 -12.82
C GLY A 148 55.57 -29.60 -12.53
N VAL A 149 54.91 -28.44 -12.46
CA VAL A 149 55.52 -27.15 -12.07
C VAL A 149 55.93 -27.18 -10.60
N ILE A 150 55.15 -27.88 -9.75
CA ILE A 150 55.43 -28.07 -8.33
C ILE A 150 56.34 -29.31 -8.15
N PRO A 151 57.51 -29.19 -7.49
CA PRO A 151 58.40 -30.32 -7.20
C PRO A 151 57.74 -31.36 -6.28
N ARG A 152 58.07 -32.64 -6.46
CA ARG A 152 57.53 -33.75 -5.64
C ARG A 152 57.76 -33.61 -4.14
N GLU A 153 58.88 -33.01 -3.76
CA GLU A 153 59.23 -32.73 -2.37
C GLU A 153 58.33 -31.67 -1.72
N GLU A 154 57.73 -30.78 -2.52
CA GLU A 154 56.81 -29.73 -2.07
C GLU A 154 55.32 -30.11 -2.18
N GLU A 155 54.97 -31.18 -2.90
CA GLU A 155 53.57 -31.61 -3.09
C GLU A 155 52.79 -31.70 -1.77
N ARG A 156 53.42 -32.22 -0.72
CA ARG A 156 52.78 -32.34 0.60
C ARG A 156 52.45 -30.99 1.23
N HIS A 157 53.23 -29.95 0.95
CA HIS A 157 52.95 -28.58 1.38
C HIS A 157 51.72 -28.01 0.66
N TYR A 158 51.64 -28.20 -0.66
CA TYR A 158 50.52 -27.71 -1.47
C TYR A 158 49.22 -28.49 -1.21
N LEU A 159 49.28 -29.79 -0.94
CA LEU A 159 48.13 -30.59 -0.50
C LEU A 159 47.57 -30.09 0.84
N ASN A 160 48.44 -29.67 1.78
CA ASN A 160 47.99 -29.02 3.01
C ASN A 160 47.34 -27.65 2.74
N THR A 161 47.81 -26.91 1.74
CA THR A 161 47.16 -25.67 1.30
C THR A 161 45.78 -25.94 0.74
N ILE A 162 45.60 -26.94 -0.13
CA ILE A 162 44.28 -27.35 -0.64
C ILE A 162 43.35 -27.70 0.53
N SER A 163 43.79 -28.54 1.47
CA SER A 163 42.99 -28.91 2.64
C SER A 163 42.52 -27.69 3.46
N ARG A 164 43.40 -26.72 3.69
CA ARG A 164 43.06 -25.47 4.39
C ARG A 164 42.03 -24.65 3.62
N GLN A 165 42.17 -24.53 2.30
CA GLN A 165 41.21 -23.79 1.47
C GLN A 165 39.84 -24.49 1.39
N THR A 166 39.81 -25.82 1.35
CA THR A 166 38.55 -26.59 1.42
C THR A 166 37.84 -26.38 2.75
N ASN A 167 38.58 -26.36 3.87
CA ASN A 167 38.00 -26.03 5.17
C ASN A 167 37.46 -24.60 5.21
N ARG A 168 38.15 -23.63 4.59
CA ARG A 168 37.66 -22.25 4.48
C ARG A 168 36.37 -22.16 3.66
N LEU A 169 36.29 -22.91 2.55
CA LEU A 169 35.06 -23.02 1.74
C LEU A 169 33.89 -23.56 2.57
N ASN A 170 34.09 -24.62 3.36
CA ASN A 170 33.04 -25.16 4.23
C ASN A 170 32.52 -24.12 5.23
N GLN A 171 33.39 -23.30 5.81
CA GLN A 171 32.97 -22.22 6.71
C GLN A 171 32.10 -21.18 6.00
N LEU A 172 32.49 -20.76 4.80
CA LEU A 172 31.72 -19.77 4.01
C LEU A 172 30.34 -20.33 3.58
N VAL A 173 30.26 -21.63 3.29
CA VAL A 173 28.99 -22.30 2.98
C VAL A 173 28.08 -22.36 4.21
N GLU A 174 28.64 -22.62 5.39
CA GLU A 174 27.88 -22.58 6.66
C GLU A 174 27.35 -21.17 6.97
N GLU A 175 28.18 -20.14 6.75
CA GLU A 175 27.78 -18.74 6.87
C GLU A 175 26.60 -18.40 5.94
N LEU A 176 26.62 -18.88 4.69
CA LEU A 176 25.51 -18.72 3.75
C LEU A 176 24.24 -19.45 4.20
N HIS A 177 24.38 -20.66 4.74
CA HIS A 177 23.26 -21.46 5.23
C HIS A 177 22.55 -20.79 6.43
N MET A 178 23.32 -20.19 7.34
CA MET A 178 22.78 -19.44 8.48
C MET A 178 21.93 -18.24 8.05
N VAL A 179 22.31 -17.54 6.97
CA VAL A 179 21.51 -16.44 6.40
C VAL A 179 20.17 -16.95 5.87
N SER A 180 20.18 -18.09 5.16
CA SER A 180 18.94 -18.69 4.64
C SER A 180 17.99 -19.20 5.73
N LEU A 181 18.51 -19.66 6.87
CA LEU A 181 17.70 -20.14 7.99
C LEU A 181 17.08 -19.01 8.81
N ASN A 182 17.80 -17.89 8.97
CA ASN A 182 17.28 -16.72 9.66
C ASN A 182 16.10 -16.08 8.92
N ASP A 183 16.12 -16.14 7.58
CA ASP A 183 15.04 -15.70 6.69
C ASP A 183 13.74 -16.48 6.98
N GLN A 184 13.82 -17.81 7.06
CA GLN A 184 12.66 -18.68 7.32
C GLN A 184 12.01 -18.45 8.70
N LYS A 185 12.81 -18.13 9.71
CA LYS A 185 12.29 -17.83 11.07
C LYS A 185 11.60 -16.46 11.17
N GLN A 186 11.90 -15.52 10.27
CA GLN A 186 11.25 -14.21 10.23
C GLN A 186 9.87 -14.30 9.57
N ASP A 187 9.73 -15.09 8.51
CA ASP A 187 8.43 -15.33 7.85
C ASP A 187 7.40 -16.00 8.77
N ASP A 188 7.83 -16.98 9.58
CA ASP A 188 6.96 -17.68 10.54
C ASP A 188 6.44 -16.75 11.66
N LYS A 189 7.20 -15.71 12.03
CA LYS A 189 6.79 -14.75 13.05
C LYS A 189 5.82 -13.67 12.53
N GLN A 190 5.79 -13.42 11.23
CA GLN A 190 4.87 -12.44 10.64
C GLN A 190 3.48 -13.02 10.31
N GLN A 191 3.30 -14.34 10.42
CA GLN A 191 2.03 -15.04 10.20
C GLN A 191 1.25 -15.36 11.48
N LEU A 192 1.76 -14.97 12.66
CA LEU A 192 1.14 -15.12 13.99
C LEU A 192 0.71 -13.76 14.55
#